data_AF-A0A926SNA5-F1
#
_entry.id   AF-A0A926SNA5-F1
#
_cell.length_a   1.000
_cell.length_b   1.000
_cell.length_c   1.000
_cell.angle_alpha   90.00
_cell.angle_beta   90.00
_cell.angle_gamma   90.00
#
_symmetry.space_group_name_H-M   'P 1'
#
loop_
_entity.id
_entity.type
_entity.pdbx_description
1 polymer ?
#
loop_
_entity_poly.entity_id
_entity_poly.type
_entity_poly.pdbx_seq_one_letter_code
_entity_poly.pdbx_strand_id
1 'polypeptide(L)'
;MALEELRKSEMMAHLLDALNEGKDIGHYGRLTFAMIARHFMTEDELIEYLQKDSDFSETEAKALVKQVEGKDYNPPKRDRILDWQQQQDFPICPNPDDPDSCNVYRDLQFPDEVYEHISSYYEHKVS
;
A
#
# COMPACT_ATOMS: atom_id res chain seq x y z
N MET A 1 -10.47 -5.18 -13.91
CA MET A 1 -11.32 -4.69 -12.80
C MET A 1 -10.48 -4.36 -11.56
N ALA A 2 -9.91 -5.32 -10.82
CA ALA A 2 -9.07 -5.07 -9.64
C ALA A 2 -7.91 -4.06 -9.87
N LEU A 3 -7.13 -4.29 -10.93
CA LEU A 3 -5.97 -3.46 -11.25
C LEU A 3 -6.36 -2.04 -11.69
N GLU A 4 -7.47 -1.90 -12.41
CA GLU A 4 -7.94 -0.61 -12.94
C GLU A 4 -8.40 0.31 -11.81
N GLU A 5 -9.02 -0.26 -10.76
CA GLU A 5 -9.39 0.49 -9.56
C GLU A 5 -8.16 0.98 -8.80
N LEU A 6 -7.16 0.11 -8.56
CA LEU A 6 -5.92 0.53 -7.91
C LEU A 6 -5.20 1.64 -8.66
N ARG A 7 -5.20 1.59 -10.00
CA ARG A 7 -4.55 2.60 -10.85
C ARG A 7 -5.22 3.97 -10.83
N LYS A 8 -6.40 4.12 -10.19
CA LYS A 8 -7.00 5.44 -9.93
C LYS A 8 -6.17 6.28 -8.96
N SER A 9 -5.40 5.64 -8.07
CA SER A 9 -4.40 6.34 -7.26
C SER A 9 -3.09 6.42 -8.05
N GLU A 10 -2.60 7.64 -8.25
CA GLU A 10 -1.32 7.89 -8.93
C GLU A 10 -0.16 7.15 -8.23
N MET A 11 -0.18 7.12 -6.90
CA MET A 11 0.81 6.41 -6.09
C MET A 11 0.77 4.89 -6.36
N MET A 12 -0.42 4.30 -6.41
CA MET A 12 -0.54 2.85 -6.68
C MET A 12 -0.22 2.51 -8.12
N ALA A 13 -0.59 3.37 -9.09
CA ALA A 13 -0.16 3.21 -10.48
C ALA A 13 1.38 3.24 -10.59
N HIS A 14 2.04 4.19 -9.91
CA HIS A 14 3.48 4.29 -9.84
C HIS A 14 4.14 3.02 -9.29
N LEU A 15 3.63 2.48 -8.17
CA LEU A 15 4.14 1.23 -7.58
C LEU A 15 3.92 0.02 -8.49
N LEU A 16 2.74 -0.10 -9.11
CA LEU A 16 2.43 -1.17 -10.07
C LEU A 16 3.37 -1.13 -11.27
N ASP A 17 3.67 0.05 -11.79
CA ASP A 17 4.56 0.22 -12.93
C ASP A 17 6.01 -0.11 -12.56
N ALA A 18 6.46 0.33 -11.38
CA ALA A 18 7.78 -0.03 -10.87
C ALA A 18 7.95 -1.54 -10.69
N LEU A 19 6.96 -2.22 -10.11
CA LEU A 19 6.95 -3.68 -9.99
C LEU A 19 6.92 -4.36 -11.35
N ASN A 20 6.11 -3.91 -12.31
CA ASN A 20 6.08 -4.48 -13.65
C ASN A 20 7.41 -4.30 -14.41
N GLU A 21 8.17 -3.25 -14.10
CA GLU A 21 9.51 -3.01 -14.62
C GLU A 21 10.62 -3.79 -13.88
N GLY A 22 10.27 -4.54 -12.82
CA GLY A 22 11.22 -5.31 -12.03
C GLY A 22 12.06 -4.47 -11.06
N LYS A 23 11.59 -3.27 -10.69
CA LYS A 23 12.31 -2.37 -9.77
C LYS A 23 12.13 -2.81 -8.33
N ASP A 24 13.19 -2.64 -7.54
CA ASP A 24 13.11 -2.67 -6.07
C ASP A 24 12.40 -1.40 -5.58
N ILE A 25 11.22 -1.57 -4.97
CA ILE A 25 10.42 -0.47 -4.41
C ILE A 25 10.71 -0.23 -2.92
N GLY A 26 11.67 -0.95 -2.37
CA GLY A 26 12.10 -0.87 -0.98
C GLY A 26 11.11 -1.51 -0.01
N HIS A 27 11.57 -1.70 1.23
CA HIS A 27 10.75 -2.32 2.28
C HIS A 27 9.42 -1.59 2.51
N TYR A 28 9.43 -0.25 2.60
CA TYR A 28 8.21 0.50 2.85
C TYR A 28 7.33 0.64 1.61
N GLY A 29 7.89 0.58 0.41
CA GLY A 29 7.10 0.45 -0.82
C GLY A 29 6.32 -0.86 -0.83
N ARG A 30 7.00 -1.99 -0.57
CA ARG A 30 6.36 -3.32 -0.49
C ARG A 30 5.29 -3.37 0.59
N LEU A 31 5.56 -2.82 1.78
CA LEU A 31 4.59 -2.76 2.87
C LEU A 31 3.36 -1.90 2.51
N THR A 32 3.59 -0.70 1.96
CA THR A 32 2.50 0.19 1.53
C THR A 32 1.65 -0.46 0.46
N PHE A 33 2.28 -1.06 -0.55
CA PHE A 33 1.61 -1.79 -1.61
C PHE A 33 0.75 -2.92 -1.04
N ALA A 34 1.30 -3.77 -0.17
CA ALA A 34 0.56 -4.88 0.44
C ALA A 34 -0.63 -4.44 1.30
N MET A 35 -0.47 -3.38 2.10
CA MET A 35 -1.55 -2.83 2.94
C MET A 35 -2.74 -2.31 2.13
N ILE A 36 -2.50 -1.79 0.92
CA ILE A 36 -3.56 -1.23 0.06
C ILE A 36 -4.11 -2.30 -0.89
N ALA A 37 -3.22 -2.97 -1.63
CA ALA A 37 -3.58 -3.88 -2.72
C ALA A 37 -4.38 -5.10 -2.25
N ARG A 38 -4.18 -5.57 -1.01
CA ARG A 38 -4.95 -6.70 -0.44
C ARG A 38 -6.48 -6.50 -0.45
N HIS A 39 -6.94 -5.25 -0.52
CA HIS A 39 -8.37 -4.93 -0.58
C HIS A 39 -8.94 -4.96 -2.01
N PHE A 40 -8.10 -5.12 -3.03
CA PHE A 40 -8.49 -5.02 -4.44
C PHE A 40 -8.16 -6.28 -5.24
N MET A 41 -7.23 -7.11 -4.78
CA MET A 41 -6.80 -8.34 -5.45
C MET A 41 -6.71 -9.52 -4.48
N THR A 42 -6.62 -10.73 -5.03
CA THR A 42 -6.45 -11.96 -4.23
C THR A 42 -5.05 -12.04 -3.61
N GLU A 43 -4.89 -12.89 -2.58
CA GLU A 43 -3.59 -13.17 -1.95
C GLU A 43 -2.55 -13.63 -2.99
N ASP A 44 -2.94 -14.54 -3.89
CA ASP A 44 -2.04 -15.06 -4.93
C ASP A 44 -1.60 -13.95 -5.90
N GLU A 45 -2.52 -13.11 -6.38
CA GLU A 45 -2.18 -11.96 -7.25
C GLU A 45 -1.25 -10.96 -6.53
N LEU A 46 -1.48 -10.71 -5.24
CA LEU A 46 -0.65 -9.82 -4.44
C LEU A 46 0.77 -10.37 -4.30
N ILE A 47 0.90 -11.67 -4.02
CA ILE A 47 2.20 -12.36 -3.95
C ILE A 47 2.91 -12.28 -5.31
N GLU A 48 2.21 -12.55 -6.41
CA GLU A 48 2.76 -12.46 -7.76
C GLU A 48 3.30 -11.07 -8.08
N TYR A 49 2.59 -9.99 -7.67
CA TYR A 49 3.09 -8.63 -7.86
C TYR A 49 4.29 -8.31 -6.98
N LEU A 50 4.27 -8.71 -5.71
CA LEU A 50 5.38 -8.48 -4.78
C LEU A 50 6.67 -9.19 -5.24
N GLN A 51 6.57 -10.37 -5.85
CA GLN A 51 7.71 -11.11 -6.40
C GLN A 51 8.36 -10.45 -7.63
N LYS A 52 7.70 -9.45 -8.24
CA LYS A 52 8.33 -8.71 -9.34
C LYS A 52 9.39 -7.74 -8.83
N ASP A 53 9.35 -7.37 -7.55
CA ASP A 53 10.43 -6.63 -6.92
C ASP A 53 11.72 -7.47 -6.97
N SER A 54 12.80 -6.89 -7.51
CA SER A 54 14.04 -7.62 -7.80
C SER A 54 14.75 -8.17 -6.56
N ASP A 55 14.47 -7.62 -5.37
CA ASP A 55 15.08 -8.01 -4.09
C ASP A 55 14.04 -8.61 -3.13
N PHE A 56 13.05 -9.34 -3.65
CA PHE A 56 12.00 -9.91 -2.82
C PHE A 56 11.58 -11.32 -3.23
N SER A 57 11.86 -12.30 -2.38
CA SER A 57 11.53 -13.70 -2.66
C SER A 57 10.06 -14.02 -2.43
N GLU A 58 9.60 -15.12 -3.04
CA GLU A 58 8.25 -15.67 -2.81
C GLU A 58 7.96 -15.92 -1.32
N THR A 59 8.94 -16.42 -0.57
CA THR A 59 8.76 -16.74 0.85
C THR A 59 8.57 -15.47 1.68
N GLU A 60 9.31 -14.41 1.36
CA GLU A 60 9.17 -13.10 2.00
C GLU A 60 7.85 -12.44 1.62
N ALA A 61 7.42 -12.53 0.36
CA ALA A 61 6.11 -12.04 -0.08
C ALA A 61 4.96 -12.70 0.68
N LYS A 62 4.97 -14.05 0.77
CA LYS A 62 3.99 -14.81 1.56
C LYS A 62 4.00 -14.40 3.03
N ALA A 63 5.18 -14.18 3.61
CA ALA A 63 5.30 -13.75 5.01
C ALA A 63 4.74 -12.35 5.21
N LEU A 64 5.01 -11.41 4.29
CA LEU A 64 4.50 -10.04 4.35
C LEU A 64 2.98 -10.00 4.25
N VAL A 65 2.39 -10.70 3.28
CA VAL A 65 0.93 -10.71 3.11
C VAL A 65 0.25 -11.25 4.37
N LYS A 66 0.71 -12.39 4.89
CA LYS A 66 0.20 -12.95 6.16
C LYS A 66 0.39 -12.01 7.35
N GLN A 67 1.50 -11.29 7.40
CA GLN A 67 1.75 -10.31 8.46
C GLN A 67 0.74 -9.16 8.39
N VAL A 68 0.46 -8.64 7.19
CA VAL A 68 -0.48 -7.53 6.99
C VAL A 68 -1.90 -7.97 7.33
N GLU A 69 -2.30 -9.17 6.90
CA GLU A 69 -3.59 -9.76 7.22
C GLU A 69 -3.76 -10.03 8.72
N GLY A 70 -2.79 -10.71 9.34
CA GLY A 70 -2.88 -11.11 10.75
C GLY A 70 -2.82 -9.93 11.73
N LYS A 71 -2.25 -8.80 11.33
CA LYS A 71 -2.25 -7.56 12.13
C LYS A 71 -3.41 -6.63 11.81
N ASP A 72 -4.21 -6.99 10.80
CA ASP A 72 -5.33 -6.20 10.30
C ASP A 72 -4.95 -4.73 10.07
N TYR A 73 -3.85 -4.53 9.34
CA TYR A 73 -3.37 -3.17 9.11
C TYR A 73 -4.31 -2.42 8.17
N ASN A 74 -4.75 -1.24 8.62
CA ASN A 74 -5.41 -0.26 7.77
C ASN A 74 -4.43 0.35 6.76
N PRO A 75 -4.88 0.69 5.54
CA PRO A 75 -4.09 1.45 4.57
C PRO A 75 -3.40 2.67 5.21
N PRO A 76 -2.13 2.97 4.88
CA PRO A 76 -1.43 4.08 5.51
C PRO A 76 -1.97 5.43 5.02
N LYS A 77 -2.03 6.42 5.92
CA LYS A 77 -2.31 7.81 5.56
C LYS A 77 -1.10 8.46 4.88
N ARG A 78 -1.34 9.53 4.10
CA ARG A 78 -0.31 10.31 3.39
C ARG A 78 0.90 10.64 4.26
N ASP A 79 0.71 11.21 5.44
CA ASP A 79 1.82 11.61 6.31
C ASP A 79 2.73 10.42 6.66
N ARG A 80 2.12 9.24 6.91
CA ARG A 80 2.88 8.02 7.19
C ARG A 80 3.65 7.52 5.97
N ILE A 81 3.07 7.62 4.77
CA ILE A 81 3.74 7.29 3.51
C ILE A 81 4.96 8.19 3.31
N LEU A 82 4.82 9.49 3.55
CA LEU A 82 5.93 10.45 3.42
C LEU A 82 7.02 10.23 4.46
N ASP A 83 6.67 9.88 5.69
CA ASP A 83 7.65 9.51 6.74
C ASP A 83 8.44 8.26 6.38
N TRP A 84 7.77 7.26 5.79
CA TRP A 84 8.39 6.02 5.35
C TRP A 84 9.27 6.21 4.12
N GLN A 85 8.82 7.01 3.16
CA GLN A 85 9.62 7.34 1.98
C GLN A 85 10.96 7.97 2.34
N GLN A 86 11.03 8.81 3.37
CA GLN A 86 12.29 9.41 3.83
C GLN A 86 13.33 8.41 4.35
N GLN A 87 12.93 7.15 4.59
CA GLN A 87 13.76 6.10 5.14
C GLN A 87 14.26 5.10 4.08
N GLN A 88 13.95 5.32 2.80
CA GLN A 88 14.36 4.47 1.69
C GLN A 88 14.65 5.31 0.44
N ASP A 89 15.33 4.73 -0.55
CA ASP A 89 15.71 5.44 -1.77
C ASP A 89 14.55 5.55 -2.78
N PHE A 90 13.69 4.53 -2.85
CA PHE A 90 12.58 4.51 -3.79
C PHE A 90 11.44 5.44 -3.33
N PRO A 91 10.99 6.39 -4.17
CA PRO A 91 9.89 7.30 -3.82
C PRO A 91 8.54 6.59 -3.90
N ILE A 92 7.93 6.29 -2.76
CA ILE A 92 6.58 5.68 -2.71
C ILE A 92 5.55 6.64 -3.32
N CYS A 93 5.60 7.89 -2.89
CA CYS A 93 4.81 9.01 -3.35
C CYS A 93 5.59 9.78 -4.44
N PRO A 94 5.16 9.73 -5.72
CA PRO A 94 5.92 10.34 -6.81
C PRO A 94 5.93 11.87 -6.79
N ASN A 95 4.87 12.52 -6.26
CA ASN A 95 4.71 13.97 -6.24
C ASN A 95 4.54 14.53 -4.80
N PRO A 96 5.52 14.38 -3.90
CA PRO A 96 5.35 14.66 -2.47
C PRO A 96 5.03 16.14 -2.13
N ASP A 97 5.37 17.07 -3.04
CA ASP A 97 5.09 18.50 -2.89
C ASP A 97 3.61 18.85 -3.14
N ASP A 98 2.86 17.99 -3.84
CA ASP A 98 1.43 18.13 -3.98
C ASP A 98 0.75 17.70 -2.66
N PRO A 99 0.05 18.60 -1.95
CA PRO A 99 -0.65 18.26 -0.71
C PRO A 99 -1.75 17.22 -0.94
N ASP A 100 -2.26 17.13 -2.17
CA ASP A 100 -3.27 16.17 -2.53
C ASP A 100 -2.67 14.81 -2.90
N SER A 101 -1.42 14.69 -3.35
CA SER A 101 -0.85 13.40 -3.73
C SER A 101 -0.87 12.34 -2.62
N CYS A 102 -0.95 11.06 -3.02
CA CYS A 102 -0.73 9.90 -2.15
C CYS A 102 -1.73 9.77 -0.99
N ASN A 103 -2.92 10.35 -1.19
CA ASN A 103 -4.05 10.19 -0.30
C ASN A 103 -4.98 9.06 -0.81
N VAL A 104 -4.64 7.82 -0.45
CA VAL A 104 -5.35 6.63 -0.94
C VAL A 104 -6.83 6.59 -0.56
N TYR A 105 -7.22 7.20 0.55
CA TYR A 105 -8.62 7.29 0.98
C TYR A 105 -9.45 8.27 0.15
N ARG A 106 -8.78 9.21 -0.53
CA ARG A 106 -9.44 10.08 -1.51
C ARG A 106 -9.46 9.43 -2.89
N ASP A 107 -8.37 8.77 -3.26
CA ASP A 107 -8.17 8.24 -4.61
C ASP A 107 -8.90 6.91 -4.86
N LEU A 108 -9.11 6.11 -3.81
CA LEU A 108 -9.66 4.75 -3.89
C LEU A 108 -10.92 4.60 -3.03
N GLN A 109 -11.73 3.60 -3.37
CA GLN A 109 -12.91 3.19 -2.60
C GLN A 109 -12.60 1.88 -1.89
N PHE A 110 -12.30 1.94 -0.60
CA PHE A 110 -12.10 0.75 0.24
C PHE A 110 -13.42 0.14 0.70
N PRO A 111 -13.44 -1.15 1.09
CA PRO A 111 -14.56 -1.76 1.82
C PRO A 111 -14.91 -0.98 3.10
N ASP A 112 -16.20 -0.98 3.48
CA ASP A 112 -16.72 -0.20 4.62
C ASP A 112 -15.98 -0.50 5.94
N GLU A 113 -15.61 -1.76 6.17
CA GLU A 113 -14.85 -2.23 7.33
C GLU A 113 -13.56 -1.42 7.58
N VAL A 114 -12.86 -1.00 6.51
CA VAL A 114 -11.63 -0.20 6.62
C VAL A 114 -11.90 1.15 7.29
N TYR A 115 -13.07 1.75 7.04
CA TYR A 115 -13.44 3.03 7.64
C TYR A 115 -13.96 2.88 9.07
N GLU A 116 -14.63 1.77 9.39
CA GLU A 116 -15.10 1.46 10.76
C GLU A 116 -13.93 1.33 11.75
N HIS A 117 -12.81 0.73 11.32
CA HIS A 117 -11.59 0.66 12.12
C HIS A 117 -10.92 2.01 12.37
N ILE A 118 -11.10 2.98 11.46
CA ILE A 118 -10.59 4.35 11.65
C ILE A 118 -11.45 5.08 12.68
N SER A 119 -12.78 5.00 12.57
CA SER A 119 -13.72 5.69 13.48
C SER A 119 -13.56 5.23 14.93
N SER A 120 -13.49 3.91 15.16
CA SER A 120 -13.35 3.33 16.50
C SER A 120 -12.05 3.71 17.21
N TYR A 121 -10.93 3.85 16.47
CA TYR A 121 -9.66 4.31 17.05
C TYR A 121 -9.72 5.76 17.55
N TYR A 122 -10.44 6.64 16.85
CA TYR A 122 -10.60 8.03 17.29
C TYR A 122 -11.56 8.13 18.49
N GLU A 123 -12.67 7.38 18.52
CA GLU A 123 -13.58 7.37 19.68
C GLU A 123 -12.88 6.96 20.98
N HIS A 124 -11.98 5.97 20.94
CA HIS A 124 -11.22 5.53 22.12
C HIS A 124 -10.14 6.52 22.59
N LYS A 125 -9.75 7.51 21.78
CA LYS A 125 -8.79 8.55 22.19
C LYS A 125 -9.43 9.80 22.78
N VAL A 126 -10.75 9.96 22.67
CA VAL A 126 -11.49 11.13 23.21
C VAL A 126 -12.31 10.79 24.47
N SER A 127 -12.09 9.62 25.08
CA SER A 127 -12.73 9.22 26.35
C SER A 127 -11.78 9.29 27.53
#